data_AF-A0A918DIW7-F1
#
_entry.id   AF-A0A918DIW7-F1
#
_cell.length_a   1.000
_cell.length_b   1.000
_cell.length_c   1.000
_cell.angle_alpha   90.00
_cell.angle_beta   90.00
_cell.angle_gamma   90.00
#
_symmetry.space_group_name_H-M   'P 1'
#
loop_
_entity.id
_entity.type
_entity.pdbx_description
1 polymer ?
#
loop_
_entity_poly.entity_id
_entity_poly.type
_entity_poly.pdbx_seq_one_letter_code
_entity_poly.pdbx_strand_id
1 'polypeptide(L)'
;MQVKQWTVQIYISEDDGDQRTLARAVLSAQGTRWHESVGVARRNPGDRPVPEIGDELAAGRALMDLADKLIIDAAEDVAQIGGPAESR
;
A
#
# COMPACT_ATOMS: atom_id res chain seq x y z
N MET A 1 5.54 23.68 16.41
CA MET A 1 4.89 22.51 15.79
C MET A 1 5.99 21.66 15.16
N GLN A 2 6.08 20.36 15.48
CA GLN A 2 7.04 19.46 14.85
C GLN A 2 6.34 18.75 13.69
N VAL A 3 6.90 18.84 12.48
CA VAL A 3 6.36 18.19 11.28
C VAL A 3 7.18 16.93 11.01
N LYS A 4 6.50 15.81 10.75
CA LYS A 4 7.12 14.58 10.25
C LYS A 4 6.72 14.40 8.79
N GLN A 5 7.68 14.07 7.94
CA GLN A 5 7.45 13.77 6.52
C GLN A 5 7.73 12.29 6.27
N TRP A 6 6.77 11.60 5.64
CA TRP A 6 6.96 10.26 5.08
C TRP A 6 6.80 10.32 3.57
N THR A 7 7.42 9.37 2.88
CA THR A 7 7.37 9.27 1.42
C THR A 7 6.88 7.89 1.03
N VAL A 8 5.92 7.84 0.11
CA VAL A 8 5.52 6.60 -0.56
C VAL A 8 6.05 6.64 -2.00
N GLN A 9 6.91 5.68 -2.35
CA GLN A 9 7.33 5.47 -3.73
C GLN A 9 6.47 4.37 -4.36
N ILE A 10 5.82 4.66 -5.49
CA ILE A 10 5.02 3.71 -6.23
C ILE A 10 5.78 3.33 -7.51
N TYR A 11 6.01 2.03 -7.69
CA TYR A 11 6.63 1.46 -8.89
C TYR A 11 5.58 0.65 -9.63
N ILE A 12 5.38 0.93 -10.91
CA ILE A 12 4.40 0.23 -11.74
C ILE A 12 5.14 -0.56 -12.83
N SER A 13 4.70 -1.79 -13.06
CA SER A 13 5.20 -2.66 -14.13
C SER A 13 4.02 -3.33 -14.83
N GLU A 14 4.00 -3.24 -16.15
CA GLU A 14 2.99 -3.86 -17.00
C GLU A 14 3.56 -5.12 -17.67
N ASP A 15 2.73 -6.16 -17.74
CA ASP A 15 2.98 -7.36 -18.55
C ASP A 15 1.92 -7.43 -19.66
N ASP A 16 2.32 -7.04 -20.86
CA ASP A 16 1.48 -7.04 -22.07
C ASP A 16 1.04 -8.46 -22.48
N GLY A 17 1.78 -9.51 -22.08
CA GLY A 17 1.42 -10.90 -22.36
C GLY A 17 0.23 -11.36 -21.52
N ASP A 18 0.19 -10.95 -20.25
CA ASP A 18 -0.80 -11.41 -19.27
C ASP A 18 -1.96 -10.42 -19.04
N GLN A 19 -1.93 -9.24 -19.68
CA GLN A 19 -2.86 -8.13 -19.46
C GLN A 19 -2.92 -7.73 -17.98
N ARG A 20 -1.77 -7.74 -17.31
CA ARG A 20 -1.62 -7.49 -15.88
C ARG A 20 -0.75 -6.27 -15.65
N THR A 21 -1.22 -5.41 -14.74
CA THR A 21 -0.45 -4.29 -14.21
C THR A 21 -0.19 -4.57 -12.73
N LEU A 22 1.06 -4.44 -12.30
CA LEU A 22 1.48 -4.58 -10.92
C LEU A 22 2.00 -3.24 -10.43
N ALA A 23 1.52 -2.80 -9.26
CA ALA A 23 2.03 -1.63 -8.57
C ALA A 23 2.60 -2.04 -7.21
N ARG A 24 3.76 -1.50 -6.87
CA ARG A 24 4.47 -1.73 -5.61
C ARG A 24 4.64 -0.40 -4.89
N ALA A 25 3.99 -0.24 -3.75
CA ALA A 25 4.07 0.95 -2.91
C ALA A 25 5.04 0.70 -1.75
N VAL A 26 6.07 1.53 -1.62
CA VAL A 26 7.07 1.44 -0.55
C VAL A 26 6.97 2.69 0.30
N LEU A 27 6.63 2.53 1.57
CA LEU A 27 6.64 3.60 2.56
C LEU A 27 8.03 3.73 3.19
N SER A 28 8.53 4.96 3.24
CA SER A 28 9.76 5.30 3.95
C SER A 28 9.56 6.48 4.91
N ALA A 29 10.14 6.35 6.10
CA ALA A 29 10.16 7.38 7.14
C ALA A 29 11.62 7.63 7.54
N GLN A 30 12.05 8.89 7.51
CA GLN A 30 13.43 9.29 7.84
C GLN A 30 14.52 8.51 7.07
N GLY A 31 14.23 8.09 5.84
CA GLY A 31 15.16 7.32 5.01
C GLY A 31 15.17 5.81 5.26
N THR A 32 14.43 5.31 6.26
CA THR A 32 14.26 3.88 6.51
C THR A 32 12.97 3.38 5.85
N ARG A 33 13.05 2.27 5.12
CA ARG A 33 11.87 1.58 4.59
C ARG A 33 11.11 0.95 5.74
N TRP A 34 9.81 1.24 5.80
CA TRP A 34 8.93 0.72 6.85
C TRP A 34 8.00 -0.34 6.31
N HIS A 35 7.23 -0.03 5.27
CA HIS A 35 6.25 -0.93 4.68
C HIS A 35 6.42 -1.06 3.18
N GLU A 36 6.04 -2.23 2.68
CA GLU A 36 5.93 -2.52 1.26
C GLU A 36 4.62 -3.24 0.98
N SER A 37 3.91 -2.78 -0.05
CA SER A 37 2.59 -3.25 -0.46
C SER A 37 2.53 -3.45 -1.95
N VAL A 38 1.74 -4.43 -2.40
CA VAL A 38 1.59 -4.77 -3.81
C VAL A 38 0.11 -4.77 -4.17
N GLY A 39 -0.21 -4.12 -5.28
CA GLY A 39 -1.52 -4.14 -5.91
C GLY A 39 -1.40 -4.67 -7.32
N VAL A 40 -2.41 -5.42 -7.77
CA VAL A 40 -2.47 -5.97 -9.13
C VAL A 40 -3.78 -5.56 -9.76
N ALA A 41 -3.74 -5.12 -11.01
CA ALA A 41 -4.89 -4.95 -11.88
C ALA A 41 -4.78 -5.93 -13.06
N ARG A 42 -5.91 -6.44 -13.52
CA ARG A 42 -6.00 -7.27 -14.70
C ARG A 42 -7.11 -6.74 -15.58
N ARG A 43 -6.80 -6.46 -16.85
CA ARG A 43 -7.79 -6.06 -17.84
C ARG A 43 -8.69 -7.25 -18.19
N ASN A 44 -9.98 -7.02 -18.43
CA ASN A 44 -10.78 -8.08 -19.04
C ASN A 44 -10.37 -8.26 -20.51
N PRO A 45 -10.31 -9.50 -21.02
CA PRO A 45 -9.90 -9.76 -22.41
C PRO A 45 -10.75 -9.06 -23.48
N GLY A 46 -12.01 -8.74 -23.18
CA GLY A 46 -12.92 -8.03 -24.08
C GLY A 46 -12.82 -6.50 -24.01
N ASP A 47 -12.09 -5.95 -23.04
CA ASP A 47 -11.95 -4.50 -22.86
C ASP A 47 -10.82 -3.96 -23.74
N ARG A 48 -10.96 -2.69 -24.16
CA ARG A 48 -9.93 -1.97 -24.90
C ARG A 48 -8.64 -1.87 -24.05
N PRO A 49 -7.44 -2.05 -24.63
CA PRO A 49 -6.18 -1.74 -23.95
C PRO A 49 -6.12 -0.24 -23.63
N VAL A 50 -6.36 0.12 -22.36
CA VAL A 50 -6.13 1.46 -21.81
C VAL A 50 -5.19 1.29 -20.62
N PRO A 51 -3.88 1.41 -20.83
CA PRO A 51 -2.85 1.17 -19.81
C PRO A 51 -3.11 1.93 -18.50
N GLU A 52 -3.51 3.20 -18.61
CA GLU A 52 -3.67 4.11 -17.48
C GLU A 52 -4.69 3.61 -16.45
N ILE A 53 -5.72 2.88 -16.88
CA ILE A 53 -6.73 2.29 -15.97
C ILE A 53 -6.11 1.19 -15.11
N GLY A 54 -5.23 0.37 -15.70
CA GLY A 54 -4.50 -0.68 -14.99
C GLY A 54 -3.56 -0.09 -13.95
N ASP A 55 -2.85 0.97 -14.33
CA ASP A 55 -1.91 1.70 -13.46
C ASP A 55 -2.60 2.28 -12.23
N GLU A 56 -3.66 3.08 -12.45
CA GLU A 56 -4.43 3.71 -11.38
C GLU A 56 -5.04 2.67 -10.44
N LEU A 57 -5.61 1.60 -10.99
CA LEU A 57 -6.25 0.55 -10.20
C LEU A 57 -5.23 -0.27 -9.41
N ALA A 58 -4.11 -0.64 -10.02
CA ALA A 58 -3.05 -1.36 -9.32
C ALA A 58 -2.45 -0.49 -8.21
N ALA A 59 -2.16 0.78 -8.49
CA ALA A 59 -1.62 1.73 -7.51
C ALA A 59 -2.61 1.95 -6.34
N GLY A 60 -3.89 2.16 -6.64
CA GLY A 60 -4.94 2.30 -5.62
C GLY A 60 -5.04 1.07 -4.71
N ARG A 61 -4.95 -0.15 -5.28
CA ARG A 61 -4.92 -1.40 -4.51
C ARG A 61 -3.68 -1.52 -3.62
N ALA A 62 -2.51 -1.15 -4.14
CA ALA A 62 -1.28 -1.14 -3.34
C ALA A 62 -1.36 -0.16 -2.17
N LEU A 63 -1.96 1.02 -2.37
CA LEU A 63 -2.16 2.02 -1.32
C LEU A 63 -3.21 1.61 -0.30
N MET A 64 -4.25 0.88 -0.70
CA MET A 64 -5.25 0.32 0.21
C MET A 64 -4.61 -0.69 1.17
N ASP A 65 -3.83 -1.64 0.64
CA ASP A 65 -3.08 -2.59 1.47
C ASP A 65 -2.07 -1.89 2.40
N LEU A 66 -1.42 -0.82 1.93
CA LEU A 66 -0.52 -0.02 2.76
C LEU A 66 -1.27 0.69 3.89
N ALA A 67 -2.47 1.22 3.62
CA ALA A 67 -3.30 1.87 4.64
C ALA A 67 -3.74 0.86 5.71
N ASP A 68 -4.17 -0.34 5.30
CA ASP A 68 -4.57 -1.39 6.23
C ASP A 68 -3.42 -1.80 7.15
N LYS A 69 -2.19 -1.97 6.61
CA LYS A 69 -0.99 -2.24 7.40
C LYS A 69 -0.70 -1.18 8.46
N LEU A 70 -0.77 0.10 8.09
CA LEU A 70 -0.54 1.20 9.04
C LEU A 70 -1.58 1.25 10.15
N ILE A 71 -2.84 0.91 9.85
CA ILE A 71 -3.91 0.84 10.85
C ILE A 71 -3.68 -0.34 11.80
N ILE A 72 -3.24 -1.49 11.28
CA ILE A 72 -2.89 -2.67 12.10
C ILE A 72 -1.72 -2.34 13.03
N ASP A 73 -0.63 -1.77 12.52
CA ASP A 73 0.52 -1.34 13.34
C ASP A 73 0.07 -0.43 14.49
N ALA A 74 -0.77 0.57 14.20
CA ALA A 74 -1.28 1.47 15.22
C ALA A 74 -2.16 0.75 16.27
N ALA A 75 -2.97 -0.22 15.85
CA ALA A 75 -3.79 -1.02 16.76
C ALA A 75 -2.93 -1.91 17.67
N GLU A 76 -1.88 -2.53 17.11
CA GLU A 76 -0.91 -3.33 17.86
C GLU A 76 -0.14 -2.47 18.88
N ASP A 77 0.32 -1.29 18.49
CA ASP A 77 0.99 -0.33 19.37
C ASP A 77 0.10 0.07 20.56
N VAL A 78 -1.18 0.37 20.29
CA VAL A 78 -2.16 0.69 21.35
C VAL A 78 -2.35 -0.49 22.30
N ALA A 79 -2.46 -1.71 21.78
CA ALA A 79 -2.63 -2.91 22.61
C ALA A 79 -1.40 -3.21 23.48
N GLN A 80 -0.19 -2.96 22.98
CA GLN A 80 1.05 -3.15 23.74
C GLN A 80 1.23 -2.12 24.85
N ILE A 81 0.88 -0.85 24.59
CA ILE A 81 0.99 0.24 25.59
C ILE A 81 -0.14 0.15 26.62
N GLY A 82 -1.34 -0.23 26.19
CA GLY A 82 -2.55 -0.32 27.00
C GLY A 82 -2.77 -1.68 27.65
N GLY A 83 -1.73 -2.33 28.17
CA GLY A 83 -1.81 -3.64 28.85
C GLY A 83 -3.02 -3.77 29.79
N PRO A 84 -3.53 -5.00 30.05
CA PRO A 84 -4.87 -5.24 30.58
C PRO A 84 -5.11 -4.36 31.79
N ALA A 85 -6.15 -3.53 31.71
CA ALA A 85 -6.57 -2.67 32.80
C ALA A 85 -6.52 -3.48 34.09
N GLU A 86 -5.62 -3.11 35.01
CA GLU A 86 -5.53 -3.74 36.31
C GLU A 86 -6.94 -3.76 36.91
N SER A 87 -7.49 -4.96 37.01
CA SER A 87 -8.74 -5.21 37.72
C SER A 87 -8.49 -4.85 39.18
N ARG A 88 -8.99 -3.69 39.59
CA ARG A 88 -9.01 -3.24 40.97
C ARG A 88 -10.42 -3.25 41.51
#